data_AF-A0AA45Z2D1-F1
#
_entry.id   AF-A0AA45Z2D1-F1
#
_cell.length_a   1.000
_cell.length_b   1.000
_cell.length_c   1.000
_cell.angle_alpha   90.00
_cell.angle_beta   90.00
_cell.angle_gamma   90.00
#
_symmetry.space_group_name_H-M   'P 1'
#
loop_
_entity.id
_entity.type
_entity.pdbx_description
1 polymer ?
#
loop_
_entity_poly.entity_id
_entity_poly.type
_entity_poly.pdbx_seq_one_letter_code
_entity_poly.pdbx_strand_id
1 'polypeptide(L)'
;MSWSSRHLLVPLSAVLLVLSACGGDDDKNPVCGNGIIESGEACDDGNRVEGDRCNNSCQVTTPTNDAGTNTDAGTDAGTETDAGTETDAGTETDAGTETDAGTATDAGTETDAGTVTDAGTETDAGTTTDAGTETDAGTVTDAGTETDAGTETDAGTIDAGTDAGTETDGGATDGGPAPDAGTGSDAGTDAGTTATLSALEPAAVFARSGTTGETIPEPLAVSLSANATTDVVIQVTSSSPSVVIANNGQVTVPAGSRSAAIIVTANDAAGSAKATLTATLGGDSRTATVRVLGATEAASLAFLSPETVSLAAGQTANVTVTLDIPAAAATSVALSTTGNVGSVPATVTVPANELSAKFTFTAGAAGSTGTLVATLNGQSVSAQAKVTAAPTTDHVVISELAYAGPAGADDEFVELYNPTNAEVNIGGWKLQYMKATGGTAYSGNYVIPANSKIAAHGFFLLTNSKYAGSVASDASWGTTFSMAAAGGHIRIGPSTLGTGASEKAVDKVGYGTADQPEATAINGAPATAGSYERKANAGSSAATMESGADATKGNSQDTDVNNTDFIIRTTRGPQNKASGTETP
;
A
#
# COMPACT_ATOMS: atom_id res chain seq x y z
N MET A 1 42.29 67.29 48.19
CA MET A 1 40.92 67.79 48.47
C MET A 1 40.11 66.62 48.97
N SER A 2 39.49 66.81 50.14
CA SER A 2 38.79 65.82 50.96
C SER A 2 37.36 65.61 50.48
N TRP A 3 36.85 64.36 50.57
CA TRP A 3 35.53 63.95 51.09
C TRP A 3 35.28 62.48 50.71
N SER A 4 35.35 61.52 51.64
CA SER A 4 34.47 61.21 52.78
C SER A 4 33.34 60.25 52.40
N SER A 5 33.52 58.99 52.82
CA SER A 5 32.53 57.91 52.91
C SER A 5 31.38 58.28 53.86
N ARG A 6 30.19 57.68 53.67
CA ARG A 6 29.44 56.94 54.72
C ARG A 6 27.98 56.56 54.34
N HIS A 7 27.63 55.31 54.69
CA HIS A 7 26.31 54.84 55.20
C HIS A 7 25.19 54.59 54.15
N LEU A 8 24.27 53.60 54.25
CA LEU A 8 23.94 52.55 55.22
C LEU A 8 22.87 51.61 54.59
N LEU A 9 22.94 50.32 54.89
CA LEU A 9 21.85 49.35 55.23
C LEU A 9 20.45 49.39 54.53
N VAL A 10 20.18 48.30 53.78
CA VAL A 10 19.00 47.38 53.70
C VAL A 10 18.02 47.44 54.92
N PRO A 11 16.70 47.06 54.89
CA PRO A 11 15.92 46.23 53.93
C PRO A 11 14.53 46.77 53.49
N LEU A 12 13.91 46.14 52.49
CA LEU A 12 12.51 46.39 52.10
C LEU A 12 11.69 45.08 52.13
N SER A 13 10.80 44.95 53.12
CA SER A 13 9.48 44.30 53.04
C SER A 13 8.47 45.46 53.10
N ALA A 14 7.33 45.56 52.40
CA ALA A 14 6.39 44.54 51.96
C ALA A 14 5.32 45.18 50.99
N VAL A 15 4.50 44.32 50.35
CA VAL A 15 3.02 44.50 50.15
C VAL A 15 2.49 45.32 48.93
N LEU A 16 2.00 44.57 47.92
CA LEU A 16 0.60 44.54 47.37
C LEU A 16 0.24 45.09 45.94
N LEU A 17 -0.21 44.12 45.12
CA LEU A 17 -1.36 44.08 44.17
C LEU A 17 -1.33 44.64 42.71
N VAL A 18 -1.55 43.68 41.79
CA VAL A 18 -2.25 43.64 40.46
C VAL A 18 -1.59 44.20 39.19
N LEU A 19 -1.35 43.29 38.23
CA LEU A 19 -1.77 43.25 36.79
C LEU A 19 -1.09 41.98 36.17
N SER A 20 -1.75 40.84 35.99
CA SER A 20 -2.57 40.38 34.86
C SER A 20 -1.90 40.36 33.46
N ALA A 21 -1.68 39.12 32.97
CA ALA A 21 -1.75 38.61 31.59
C ALA A 21 -0.56 38.78 30.61
N CYS A 22 0.16 37.67 30.29
CA CYS A 22 -0.05 36.82 29.09
C CYS A 22 1.14 35.86 28.85
N GLY A 23 0.84 34.63 28.43
CA GLY A 23 1.78 33.60 27.97
C GLY A 23 1.29 32.21 28.34
N GLY A 24 0.20 31.76 27.72
CA GLY A 24 -0.34 30.41 27.90
C GLY A 24 0.50 29.41 27.12
N ASP A 25 1.09 28.46 27.83
CA ASP A 25 1.45 27.18 27.26
C ASP A 25 0.13 26.40 27.09
N ASP A 26 -0.24 26.15 25.84
CA ASP A 26 -1.30 25.22 25.49
C ASP A 26 -0.84 23.81 25.92
N ASP A 27 -1.08 23.46 27.19
CA ASP A 27 -1.17 22.07 27.63
C ASP A 27 -2.33 21.43 26.85
N LYS A 28 -2.06 20.99 25.62
CA LYS A 28 -2.96 20.08 24.91
C LYS A 28 -3.07 18.83 25.78
N ASN A 29 -4.24 18.66 26.35
CA ASN A 29 -4.57 17.45 27.10
C ASN A 29 -4.37 16.26 26.14
N PRO A 30 -3.50 15.28 26.46
CA PRO A 30 -3.16 14.20 25.54
C PRO A 30 -4.43 13.46 25.09
N VAL A 31 -4.55 13.19 23.79
CA VAL A 31 -5.75 12.61 23.17
C VAL A 31 -5.47 11.23 22.60
N CYS A 32 -5.78 10.22 23.41
CA CYS A 32 -5.66 8.84 22.99
C CYS A 32 -6.49 8.48 21.76
N GLY A 33 -5.82 7.89 20.78
CA GLY A 33 -6.36 7.36 19.53
C GLY A 33 -6.22 8.32 18.35
N ASN A 34 -5.26 9.26 18.39
CA ASN A 34 -5.04 10.27 17.34
C ASN A 34 -3.83 9.95 16.43
N GLY A 35 -3.13 8.85 16.70
CA GLY A 35 -1.97 8.35 15.97
C GLY A 35 -0.64 8.99 16.37
N ILE A 36 -0.62 9.81 17.43
CA ILE A 36 0.55 10.58 17.87
C ILE A 36 0.76 10.30 19.36
N ILE A 37 1.91 9.74 19.73
CA ILE A 37 2.27 9.56 21.14
C ILE A 37 2.63 10.92 21.73
N GLU A 38 1.72 11.48 22.53
CA GLU A 38 1.88 12.75 23.24
C GLU A 38 2.47 12.54 24.65
N SER A 39 2.96 13.62 25.27
CA SER A 39 3.54 13.55 26.62
C SER A 39 2.47 13.16 27.65
N GLY A 40 2.50 11.92 28.12
CA GLY A 40 1.52 11.34 29.06
C GLY A 40 0.92 10.02 28.58
N GLU A 41 1.15 9.65 27.32
CA GLU A 41 0.66 8.42 26.70
C GLU A 41 1.75 7.34 26.67
N ALA A 42 1.40 6.09 26.95
CA ALA A 42 2.33 4.96 26.83
C ALA A 42 2.28 4.31 25.42
N CYS A 43 1.22 4.58 24.67
CA CYS A 43 0.97 4.16 23.30
C CYS A 43 -0.14 5.05 22.71
N ASP A 44 -0.23 5.10 21.38
CA ASP A 44 -1.38 5.60 20.62
C ASP A 44 -1.41 4.83 19.29
N ASP A 45 -2.49 4.11 19.01
CA ASP A 45 -2.65 3.27 17.81
C ASP A 45 -3.66 3.84 16.81
N GLY A 46 -3.92 5.14 16.90
CA GLY A 46 -4.69 5.88 15.90
C GLY A 46 -6.18 5.55 15.89
N ASN A 47 -6.70 4.90 16.93
CA ASN A 47 -8.11 4.59 17.04
C ASN A 47 -8.59 4.54 18.51
N ARG A 48 -9.90 4.36 18.74
CA ARG A 48 -10.51 4.28 20.09
C ARG A 48 -11.13 2.92 20.39
N VAL A 49 -10.59 1.86 19.80
CA VAL A 49 -11.05 0.49 19.98
C VAL A 49 -10.46 -0.07 21.28
N GLU A 50 -11.31 -0.53 22.18
CA GLU A 50 -10.84 -1.09 23.45
C GLU A 50 -10.38 -2.55 23.27
N GLY A 51 -9.16 -2.87 23.74
CA GLY A 51 -8.67 -4.25 23.82
C GLY A 51 -7.79 -4.72 22.65
N ASP A 52 -7.28 -3.79 21.84
CA ASP A 52 -6.17 -4.04 20.93
C ASP A 52 -4.82 -3.78 21.65
N ARG A 53 -3.81 -3.23 20.97
CA ARG A 53 -2.47 -3.03 21.53
C ARG A 53 -2.39 -1.75 22.40
N CYS A 54 -3.36 -0.84 22.30
CA CYS A 54 -3.42 0.37 23.10
C CYS A 54 -4.86 0.69 23.56
N ASN A 55 -5.12 0.68 24.86
CA ASN A 55 -6.47 1.00 25.33
C ASN A 55 -6.81 2.50 25.25
N ASN A 56 -8.10 2.84 25.44
CA ASN A 56 -8.59 4.22 25.42
C ASN A 56 -8.06 5.13 26.56
N SER A 57 -7.26 4.58 27.47
CA SER A 57 -6.53 5.32 28.51
C SER A 57 -5.03 5.45 28.19
N CYS A 58 -4.63 5.15 26.95
CA CYS A 58 -3.26 5.23 26.45
C CYS A 58 -2.27 4.40 27.26
N GLN A 59 -2.71 3.19 27.62
CA GLN A 59 -1.89 2.17 28.26
C GLN A 59 -1.76 0.96 27.32
N VAL A 60 -0.54 0.44 27.22
CA VAL A 60 -0.25 -0.76 26.44
C VAL A 60 -1.00 -1.93 27.06
N THR A 61 -1.94 -2.49 26.31
CA THR A 61 -2.63 -3.72 26.69
C THR A 61 -1.86 -4.90 26.10
N THR A 62 -1.35 -5.76 27.00
CA THR A 62 -0.86 -7.08 26.57
C THR A 62 -2.09 -7.95 26.33
N PRO A 63 -2.22 -8.61 25.16
CA PRO A 63 -3.36 -9.47 24.92
C PRO A 63 -3.32 -10.62 25.92
N THR A 64 -4.32 -10.69 26.81
CA THR A 64 -4.52 -11.83 27.68
C THR A 64 -5.07 -12.99 26.85
N ASN A 65 -4.31 -14.08 26.86
CA ASN A 65 -4.63 -15.45 26.46
C ASN A 65 -4.26 -15.85 25.03
N ASP A 66 -3.05 -16.39 24.87
CA ASP A 66 -2.96 -17.86 24.78
C ASP A 66 -1.82 -18.37 25.67
N ALA A 67 -2.17 -19.33 26.53
CA ALA A 67 -1.28 -19.95 27.49
C ALA A 67 -0.75 -21.25 26.88
N GLY A 68 0.47 -21.21 26.36
CA GLY A 68 1.24 -22.39 25.99
C GLY A 68 2.61 -22.34 26.65
N THR A 69 2.76 -22.98 27.81
CA THR A 69 4.02 -23.15 28.52
C THR A 69 4.97 -24.07 27.75
N ASN A 70 6.20 -23.63 27.44
CA ASN A 70 7.41 -24.40 27.75
C ASN A 70 8.69 -23.61 27.51
N THR A 71 9.55 -23.69 28.52
CA THR A 71 10.98 -23.39 28.46
C THR A 71 11.69 -24.45 27.61
N ASP A 72 12.42 -24.04 26.57
CA ASP A 72 13.69 -24.69 26.24
C ASP A 72 14.61 -23.77 25.43
N ALA A 73 15.87 -23.76 25.83
CA ALA A 73 16.98 -23.15 25.12
C ALA A 73 17.62 -24.25 24.28
N GLY A 74 17.55 -24.16 22.94
CA GLY A 74 18.16 -25.17 22.08
C GLY A 74 18.18 -24.75 20.62
N THR A 75 19.39 -24.62 20.10
CA THR A 75 19.75 -24.43 18.69
C THR A 75 19.34 -25.66 17.87
N ASP A 76 18.62 -25.50 16.75
CA ASP A 76 18.83 -26.33 15.56
C ASP A 76 18.24 -25.70 14.29
N ALA A 77 18.91 -25.96 13.20
CA ALA A 77 18.75 -25.44 11.86
C ALA A 77 17.66 -26.15 11.05
N GLY A 78 17.26 -25.52 9.95
CA GLY A 78 16.99 -26.25 8.71
C GLY A 78 15.57 -26.23 8.18
N THR A 79 15.43 -25.49 7.06
CA THR A 79 14.67 -25.82 5.85
C THR A 79 13.15 -25.99 5.96
N GLU A 80 12.42 -24.96 5.49
CA GLU A 80 11.11 -25.18 4.88
C GLU A 80 11.27 -25.28 3.37
N THR A 81 10.90 -26.44 2.87
CA THR A 81 10.72 -26.75 1.46
C THR A 81 9.28 -26.39 1.13
N ASP A 82 9.05 -25.28 0.42
CA ASP A 82 7.73 -25.00 -0.12
C ASP A 82 7.57 -25.72 -1.46
N ALA A 83 6.75 -26.76 -1.45
CA ALA A 83 6.26 -27.46 -2.62
C ALA A 83 4.81 -27.02 -2.86
N GLY A 84 4.64 -26.17 -3.86
CA GLY A 84 3.34 -25.75 -4.39
C GLY A 84 3.48 -25.33 -5.84
N THR A 85 3.41 -26.31 -6.73
CA THR A 85 3.37 -26.18 -8.20
C THR A 85 2.08 -25.55 -8.67
N GLU A 86 2.15 -24.53 -9.53
CA GLU A 86 1.16 -24.34 -10.59
C GLU A 86 1.88 -24.16 -11.92
N THR A 87 1.44 -24.96 -12.88
CA THR A 87 1.93 -25.01 -14.25
C THR A 87 1.04 -24.09 -15.06
N ASP A 88 1.57 -22.99 -15.58
CA ASP A 88 1.01 -22.39 -16.79
C ASP A 88 2.11 -22.32 -17.85
N ALA A 89 1.86 -23.02 -18.93
CA ALA A 89 2.72 -23.16 -20.08
C ALA A 89 2.17 -22.23 -21.17
N GLY A 90 2.94 -21.19 -21.48
CA GLY A 90 2.69 -20.30 -22.60
C GLY A 90 3.89 -19.39 -22.87
N THR A 91 4.98 -19.97 -23.35
CA THR A 91 6.06 -19.24 -24.04
C THR A 91 5.59 -18.93 -25.46
N GLU A 92 5.79 -17.70 -25.96
CA GLU A 92 6.79 -17.29 -26.96
C GLU A 92 6.20 -16.02 -27.62
N THR A 93 6.86 -14.97 -28.10
CA THR A 93 8.22 -14.43 -28.13
C THR A 93 8.00 -13.00 -28.65
N ASP A 94 8.69 -11.97 -28.15
CA ASP A 94 9.11 -10.91 -29.07
C ASP A 94 10.48 -10.35 -28.66
N ALA A 95 11.41 -10.54 -29.57
CA ALA A 95 12.75 -10.00 -29.57
C ALA A 95 12.84 -9.07 -30.77
N GLY A 96 13.06 -7.78 -30.51
CA GLY A 96 13.29 -6.79 -31.55
C GLY A 96 13.90 -5.52 -30.99
N THR A 97 15.20 -5.35 -31.25
CA THR A 97 16.02 -4.14 -31.06
C THR A 97 15.53 -2.99 -31.96
N GLU A 98 15.74 -1.71 -31.64
CA GLU A 98 16.89 -0.84 -31.95
C GLU A 98 16.48 0.60 -31.51
N THR A 99 17.30 1.37 -30.78
CA THR A 99 18.22 2.42 -31.27
C THR A 99 17.55 3.65 -31.92
N ASP A 100 17.52 4.79 -31.21
CA ASP A 100 17.99 6.12 -31.67
C ASP A 100 17.95 7.10 -30.47
N ALA A 101 19.09 7.51 -29.91
CA ALA A 101 19.86 8.72 -30.23
C ALA A 101 19.06 10.03 -30.10
N GLY A 102 19.55 10.91 -29.23
CA GLY A 102 18.89 12.16 -28.88
C GLY A 102 19.04 13.27 -29.92
N THR A 103 18.46 14.42 -29.57
CA THR A 103 19.03 15.73 -29.91
C THR A 103 18.63 16.75 -28.84
N ALA A 104 19.59 17.58 -28.46
CA ALA A 104 19.42 18.75 -27.61
C ALA A 104 19.56 20.03 -28.45
N THR A 105 18.98 21.12 -27.93
CA THR A 105 19.23 22.56 -28.24
C THR A 105 18.71 23.05 -29.60
N ASP A 106 18.12 24.24 -29.79
CA ASP A 106 18.14 25.51 -29.04
C ASP A 106 16.94 26.42 -29.44
N ALA A 107 16.75 27.44 -28.61
CA ALA A 107 15.83 28.58 -28.53
C ALA A 107 15.27 29.25 -29.80
N GLY A 108 14.12 29.93 -29.60
CA GLY A 108 13.68 31.03 -30.45
C GLY A 108 12.18 31.35 -30.32
N THR A 109 11.85 32.41 -29.59
CA THR A 109 10.51 33.02 -29.50
C THR A 109 10.16 33.86 -30.74
N GLU A 110 8.84 34.04 -30.94
CA GLU A 110 8.15 35.18 -31.56
C GLU A 110 7.71 35.17 -33.06
N THR A 111 6.38 35.29 -33.21
CA THR A 111 5.60 36.15 -34.13
C THR A 111 5.27 35.72 -35.59
N ASP A 112 3.98 35.38 -35.75
CA ASP A 112 2.97 35.87 -36.73
C ASP A 112 3.04 35.59 -38.26
N ALA A 113 1.82 35.32 -38.75
CA ALA A 113 1.22 35.56 -40.06
C ALA A 113 1.84 34.95 -41.32
N GLY A 114 1.01 34.21 -42.07
CA GLY A 114 1.21 34.09 -43.52
C GLY A 114 0.56 32.90 -44.17
N THR A 115 -0.59 33.15 -44.80
CA THR A 115 -1.40 32.25 -45.62
C THR A 115 -0.69 31.67 -46.85
N VAL A 116 -1.11 30.44 -47.22
CA VAL A 116 -1.17 29.76 -48.53
C VAL A 116 -0.01 29.91 -49.52
N THR A 117 0.40 28.80 -50.16
CA THR A 117 0.06 28.50 -51.58
C THR A 117 0.55 27.09 -51.92
N ASP A 118 -0.36 26.33 -52.52
CA ASP A 118 -0.20 25.07 -53.23
C ASP A 118 0.83 25.14 -54.38
N ALA A 119 1.66 24.12 -54.52
CA ALA A 119 2.36 23.83 -55.78
C ALA A 119 2.84 22.38 -55.81
N GLY A 120 2.03 21.52 -56.41
CA GLY A 120 2.42 20.88 -57.67
C GLY A 120 3.64 19.94 -57.65
N THR A 121 3.31 18.66 -57.53
CA THR A 121 3.83 17.51 -58.30
C THR A 121 4.86 17.77 -59.41
N GLU A 122 5.91 16.94 -59.43
CA GLU A 122 6.20 15.92 -60.46
C GLU A 122 7.70 15.59 -60.43
N THR A 123 8.06 14.30 -60.36
CA THR A 123 8.93 13.62 -61.34
C THR A 123 8.98 12.13 -60.99
N ASP A 124 8.14 11.38 -61.69
CA ASP A 124 8.22 9.95 -61.94
C ASP A 124 9.52 9.60 -62.70
N ALA A 125 10.19 8.54 -62.25
CA ALA A 125 11.01 7.68 -63.10
C ALA A 125 10.78 6.22 -62.68
N GLY A 126 9.99 5.52 -63.49
CA GLY A 126 9.64 4.10 -63.36
C GLY A 126 10.83 3.12 -63.31
N THR A 127 10.65 1.81 -63.25
CA THR A 127 9.64 0.99 -63.93
C THR A 127 9.62 -0.43 -63.34
N THR A 128 8.40 -0.98 -63.24
CA THR A 128 7.96 -2.38 -63.50
C THR A 128 8.54 -3.56 -62.72
N THR A 129 7.65 -4.33 -62.06
CA THR A 129 7.12 -5.67 -62.48
C THR A 129 6.12 -6.11 -61.40
N ASP A 130 4.82 -5.90 -61.59
CA ASP A 130 3.82 -6.77 -62.26
C ASP A 130 3.38 -8.03 -61.47
N ALA A 131 2.18 -7.91 -60.91
CA ALA A 131 1.09 -8.89 -60.76
C ALA A 131 0.15 -8.31 -59.68
N GLY A 132 -1.05 -7.81 -59.93
CA GLY A 132 -2.02 -8.15 -60.96
C GLY A 132 -3.25 -8.79 -60.28
N THR A 133 -4.28 -7.97 -60.04
CA THR A 133 -5.72 -8.31 -60.13
C THR A 133 -6.34 -9.21 -59.02
N GLU A 134 -7.59 -9.12 -58.58
CA GLU A 134 -8.83 -8.56 -59.14
C GLU A 134 -9.80 -8.06 -58.04
N THR A 135 -10.75 -7.27 -58.51
CA THR A 135 -11.92 -6.68 -57.83
C THR A 135 -13.15 -7.61 -57.90
N ASP A 136 -14.03 -7.45 -56.89
CA ASP A 136 -15.50 -7.60 -56.84
C ASP A 136 -16.28 -8.26 -58.01
N ALA A 137 -17.23 -9.15 -57.69
CA ALA A 137 -18.65 -9.03 -58.11
C ALA A 137 -19.51 -10.27 -57.76
N GLY A 138 -20.53 -10.04 -56.90
CA GLY A 138 -21.91 -10.54 -57.07
C GLY A 138 -22.24 -11.98 -56.59
N THR A 139 -23.43 -12.32 -56.11
CA THR A 139 -24.73 -11.64 -56.06
C THR A 139 -25.72 -12.41 -55.14
N VAL A 140 -26.60 -11.63 -54.48
CA VAL A 140 -28.04 -11.80 -54.15
C VAL A 140 -28.59 -12.74 -53.03
N THR A 141 -29.38 -12.05 -52.18
CA THR A 141 -30.70 -12.33 -51.56
C THR A 141 -30.89 -13.36 -50.44
N ASP A 142 -30.99 -12.81 -49.23
CA ASP A 142 -32.23 -12.56 -48.46
C ASP A 142 -33.05 -13.73 -47.86
N ALA A 143 -33.45 -13.44 -46.62
CA ALA A 143 -34.58 -13.92 -45.83
C ALA A 143 -34.59 -15.35 -45.27
N GLY A 144 -34.84 -15.43 -43.95
CA GLY A 144 -35.60 -16.54 -43.38
C GLY A 144 -35.14 -17.02 -42.02
N THR A 145 -35.80 -16.53 -40.98
CA THR A 145 -35.87 -17.09 -39.63
C THR A 145 -36.64 -18.42 -39.58
N GLU A 146 -36.42 -19.15 -38.47
CA GLU A 146 -37.34 -20.06 -37.75
C GLU A 146 -37.28 -21.60 -37.92
N THR A 147 -37.01 -22.22 -36.75
CA THR A 147 -37.59 -23.41 -36.08
C THR A 147 -37.52 -24.85 -36.65
N ASP A 148 -36.94 -25.72 -35.81
CA ASP A 148 -37.34 -27.08 -35.36
C ASP A 148 -37.86 -28.14 -36.36
N ALA A 149 -37.18 -29.30 -36.36
CA ALA A 149 -37.78 -30.64 -36.18
C ALA A 149 -36.72 -31.74 -36.41
N GLY A 150 -36.71 -32.78 -35.57
CA GLY A 150 -36.23 -34.10 -36.02
C GLY A 150 -35.62 -35.02 -34.96
N THR A 151 -36.48 -35.81 -34.35
CA THR A 151 -36.25 -36.90 -33.37
C THR A 151 -35.59 -38.17 -33.93
N GLU A 152 -34.81 -38.83 -33.05
CA GLU A 152 -34.66 -40.28 -32.77
C GLU A 152 -34.66 -41.32 -33.91
N THR A 153 -33.58 -42.12 -34.00
CA THR A 153 -33.65 -43.60 -33.94
C THR A 153 -32.24 -44.22 -33.89
N ASP A 154 -31.91 -44.90 -32.79
CA ASP A 154 -30.83 -45.90 -32.73
C ASP A 154 -31.46 -47.30 -32.65
N ALA A 155 -31.05 -48.17 -33.58
CA ALA A 155 -31.47 -49.55 -33.66
C ALA A 155 -30.25 -50.43 -33.98
N GLY A 156 -29.87 -51.26 -33.01
CA GLY A 156 -28.77 -52.23 -33.14
C GLY A 156 -28.95 -53.50 -32.30
N THR A 157 -29.67 -54.47 -32.88
CA THR A 157 -29.47 -55.95 -32.87
C THR A 157 -29.40 -56.78 -31.56
N ILE A 158 -30.48 -57.55 -31.33
CA ILE A 158 -30.64 -59.03 -31.15
C ILE A 158 -29.42 -59.89 -30.71
N ASP A 159 -29.52 -60.66 -29.60
CA ASP A 159 -29.81 -62.13 -29.59
C ASP A 159 -29.89 -62.79 -28.20
N ALA A 160 -30.86 -63.71 -28.08
CA ALA A 160 -31.07 -64.88 -27.23
C ALA A 160 -30.81 -64.88 -25.69
N GLY A 161 -31.86 -65.24 -24.93
CA GLY A 161 -31.73 -65.85 -23.60
C GLY A 161 -33.01 -65.90 -22.77
N THR A 162 -33.84 -66.92 -22.98
CA THR A 162 -34.98 -67.39 -22.17
C THR A 162 -34.70 -67.54 -20.66
N ASP A 163 -35.65 -67.14 -19.79
CA ASP A 163 -36.30 -68.03 -18.82
C ASP A 163 -37.58 -67.39 -18.23
N ALA A 164 -38.50 -68.25 -17.80
CA ALA A 164 -39.93 -68.09 -17.62
C ALA A 164 -40.41 -67.66 -16.23
N GLY A 165 -41.70 -67.28 -16.15
CA GLY A 165 -42.51 -67.26 -14.93
C GLY A 165 -43.52 -66.10 -14.88
N THR A 166 -44.61 -66.15 -15.65
CA THR A 166 -45.98 -66.55 -15.24
C THR A 166 -46.61 -65.78 -14.07
N GLU A 167 -47.39 -64.74 -14.44
CA GLU A 167 -48.82 -64.49 -14.17
C GLU A 167 -49.49 -64.75 -12.81
N THR A 168 -50.54 -63.92 -12.61
CA THR A 168 -51.72 -63.98 -11.70
C THR A 168 -51.57 -63.32 -10.32
N ASP A 169 -52.55 -62.65 -9.71
CA ASP A 169 -53.87 -62.03 -9.97
C ASP A 169 -54.56 -61.96 -8.58
N GLY A 170 -55.40 -60.95 -8.34
CA GLY A 170 -56.34 -60.88 -7.22
C GLY A 170 -55.78 -60.16 -5.98
N GLY A 171 -56.31 -59.05 -5.48
CA GLY A 171 -57.68 -58.54 -5.56
C GLY A 171 -58.33 -58.57 -4.16
N ALA A 172 -58.95 -57.44 -3.79
CA ALA A 172 -59.95 -57.22 -2.73
C ALA A 172 -59.50 -56.72 -1.32
N THR A 173 -59.57 -55.39 -1.17
CA THR A 173 -60.47 -54.59 -0.30
C THR A 173 -60.86 -55.02 1.13
N ASP A 174 -60.98 -53.97 1.97
CA ASP A 174 -61.85 -53.74 3.17
C ASP A 174 -61.01 -53.54 4.46
N GLY A 175 -61.14 -52.51 5.33
CA GLY A 175 -62.03 -51.36 5.46
C GLY A 175 -62.14 -50.98 6.96
N GLY A 176 -61.75 -49.75 7.34
CA GLY A 176 -62.16 -49.11 8.62
C GLY A 176 -61.23 -49.19 9.86
N PRO A 177 -61.45 -48.38 10.92
CA PRO A 177 -60.58 -47.23 11.22
C PRO A 177 -60.01 -47.10 12.68
N ALA A 178 -58.89 -46.34 12.77
CA ALA A 178 -58.36 -45.52 13.90
C ALA A 178 -57.94 -46.18 15.24
N PRO A 179 -57.22 -45.48 16.15
CA PRO A 179 -55.99 -44.69 16.02
C PRO A 179 -54.89 -45.16 17.02
N ASP A 180 -53.61 -44.89 16.78
CA ASP A 180 -52.67 -44.82 17.90
C ASP A 180 -51.52 -43.85 17.64
N ALA A 181 -51.22 -43.08 18.67
CA ALA A 181 -50.23 -42.04 18.74
C ALA A 181 -48.83 -42.66 18.85
N GLY A 182 -47.88 -42.07 18.12
CA GLY A 182 -46.47 -42.38 18.25
C GLY A 182 -45.65 -41.17 17.85
N THR A 183 -45.46 -40.26 18.80
CA THR A 183 -44.46 -39.18 18.74
C THR A 183 -43.06 -39.81 18.71
N GLY A 184 -42.50 -39.96 17.51
CA GLY A 184 -41.08 -40.21 17.30
C GLY A 184 -40.44 -38.92 16.81
N SER A 185 -39.63 -38.29 17.67
CA SER A 185 -38.66 -37.28 17.28
C SER A 185 -37.68 -37.91 16.27
N ASP A 186 -37.80 -37.52 15.00
CA ASP A 186 -36.78 -37.81 14.00
C ASP A 186 -35.53 -36.98 14.33
N ALA A 187 -34.68 -37.55 15.17
CA ALA A 187 -33.28 -37.20 15.18
C ALA A 187 -32.70 -37.76 13.88
N GLY A 188 -32.76 -36.95 12.82
CA GLY A 188 -32.12 -37.21 11.54
C GLY A 188 -30.66 -37.55 11.79
N THR A 189 -30.36 -38.83 11.69
CA THR A 189 -29.00 -39.36 11.72
C THR A 189 -28.44 -39.13 10.33
N ASP A 190 -27.69 -38.02 10.16
CA ASP A 190 -26.90 -37.77 8.95
C ASP A 190 -25.75 -38.79 8.89
N ALA A 191 -26.07 -39.94 8.31
CA ALA A 191 -25.11 -40.96 7.92
C ALA A 191 -24.73 -40.71 6.46
N GLY A 192 -23.71 -39.87 6.21
CA GLY A 192 -23.16 -39.77 4.85
C GLY A 192 -22.07 -38.74 4.63
N THR A 193 -22.07 -37.61 5.33
CA THR A 193 -21.16 -36.51 4.97
C THR A 193 -19.93 -36.44 5.87
N THR A 194 -18.72 -36.60 5.30
CA THR A 194 -17.46 -36.23 5.96
C THR A 194 -17.24 -34.70 6.02
N ALA A 195 -18.14 -33.93 5.40
CA ALA A 195 -18.10 -32.48 5.38
C ALA A 195 -18.68 -31.91 6.68
N THR A 196 -17.95 -30.97 7.27
CA THR A 196 -18.30 -30.24 8.50
C THR A 196 -18.65 -28.79 8.18
N LEU A 197 -19.31 -28.09 9.11
CA LEU A 197 -19.67 -26.69 8.92
C LEU A 197 -18.44 -25.79 9.12
N SER A 198 -17.94 -25.24 8.01
CA SER A 198 -16.74 -24.40 8.00
C SER A 198 -17.03 -22.95 8.36
N ALA A 199 -18.09 -22.36 7.80
CA ALA A 199 -18.38 -20.93 7.98
C ALA A 199 -19.87 -20.60 7.86
N LEU A 200 -20.24 -19.47 8.45
CA LEU A 200 -21.48 -18.74 8.20
C LEU A 200 -21.08 -17.27 7.99
N GLU A 201 -20.96 -16.87 6.74
CA GLU A 201 -20.32 -15.60 6.36
C GLU A 201 -21.14 -14.83 5.31
N PRO A 202 -21.10 -13.49 5.33
CA PRO A 202 -20.36 -12.64 6.26
C PRO A 202 -20.90 -12.66 7.71
N ALA A 203 -20.04 -12.35 8.70
CA ALA A 203 -20.41 -12.41 10.12
C ALA A 203 -21.47 -11.36 10.53
N ALA A 204 -21.62 -10.29 9.75
CA ALA A 204 -22.64 -9.28 9.94
C ALA A 204 -23.18 -8.82 8.58
N VAL A 205 -24.49 -8.85 8.44
CA VAL A 205 -25.21 -8.47 7.21
C VAL A 205 -26.50 -7.73 7.55
N PHE A 206 -27.17 -7.22 6.54
CA PHE A 206 -28.42 -6.49 6.68
C PHE A 206 -29.54 -7.16 5.87
N ALA A 207 -30.78 -6.92 6.27
CA ALA A 207 -31.97 -7.24 5.48
C ALA A 207 -32.98 -6.11 5.60
N ARG A 208 -33.70 -5.78 4.52
CA ARG A 208 -34.70 -4.69 4.57
C ARG A 208 -36.04 -5.23 5.05
N SER A 209 -36.66 -4.51 5.97
CA SER A 209 -37.99 -4.83 6.45
C SER A 209 -39.01 -4.93 5.30
N GLY A 210 -39.82 -5.99 5.33
CA GLY A 210 -40.83 -6.28 4.30
C GLY A 210 -40.30 -7.04 3.09
N THR A 211 -39.03 -7.48 3.09
CA THR A 211 -38.43 -8.24 1.99
C THR A 211 -38.22 -9.71 2.36
N THR A 212 -38.21 -10.57 1.34
CA THR A 212 -37.75 -11.96 1.42
C THR A 212 -36.71 -12.16 0.33
N GLY A 213 -35.50 -12.54 0.69
CA GLY A 213 -34.39 -12.65 -0.25
C GLY A 213 -33.05 -12.88 0.43
N GLU A 214 -31.99 -12.75 -0.34
CA GLU A 214 -30.62 -12.72 0.17
C GLU A 214 -30.37 -11.46 1.00
N THR A 215 -29.41 -11.53 1.91
CA THR A 215 -28.99 -10.38 2.71
C THR A 215 -28.14 -9.42 1.87
N ILE A 216 -27.93 -8.21 2.41
CA ILE A 216 -27.18 -7.14 1.76
C ILE A 216 -26.04 -6.65 2.68
N PRO A 217 -24.94 -6.09 2.15
CA PRO A 217 -24.66 -5.91 0.72
C PRO A 217 -24.37 -7.22 -0.02
N GLU A 218 -23.95 -8.25 0.70
CA GLU A 218 -23.64 -9.57 0.14
C GLU A 218 -24.55 -10.65 0.74
N PRO A 219 -24.80 -11.74 0.00
CA PRO A 219 -25.56 -12.88 0.49
C PRO A 219 -24.85 -13.59 1.64
N LEU A 220 -25.54 -13.74 2.76
CA LEU A 220 -25.13 -14.61 3.86
C LEU A 220 -25.20 -16.06 3.39
N ALA A 221 -24.13 -16.82 3.56
CA ALA A 221 -24.06 -18.20 3.12
C ALA A 221 -23.49 -19.13 4.20
N VAL A 222 -24.01 -20.35 4.24
CA VAL A 222 -23.36 -21.47 4.92
C VAL A 222 -22.28 -22.05 4.02
N SER A 223 -21.14 -22.44 4.59
CA SER A 223 -20.06 -23.09 3.85
C SER A 223 -19.58 -24.34 4.56
N LEU A 224 -19.34 -25.40 3.79
CA LEU A 224 -18.83 -26.69 4.23
C LEU A 224 -17.31 -26.79 4.05
N SER A 225 -16.68 -27.67 4.84
CA SER A 225 -15.24 -27.93 4.75
C SER A 225 -14.81 -28.61 3.44
N ALA A 226 -15.73 -29.24 2.71
CA ALA A 226 -15.53 -29.81 1.38
C ALA A 226 -16.83 -29.76 0.56
N ASN A 227 -16.78 -30.07 -0.75
CA ASN A 227 -17.99 -30.20 -1.56
C ASN A 227 -18.88 -31.28 -0.99
N ALA A 228 -20.17 -31.00 -0.91
CA ALA A 228 -21.18 -31.95 -0.49
C ALA A 228 -21.25 -33.11 -1.50
N THR A 229 -21.16 -34.35 -1.05
CA THR A 229 -21.28 -35.53 -1.94
C THR A 229 -22.73 -35.89 -2.25
N THR A 230 -23.64 -35.48 -1.37
CA THR A 230 -25.10 -35.52 -1.49
C THR A 230 -25.66 -34.19 -1.01
N ASP A 231 -26.95 -33.94 -1.19
CA ASP A 231 -27.58 -32.75 -0.59
C ASP A 231 -27.43 -32.76 0.93
N VAL A 232 -26.89 -31.68 1.49
CA VAL A 232 -26.70 -31.50 2.94
C VAL A 232 -27.68 -30.45 3.44
N VAL A 233 -28.53 -30.83 4.38
CA VAL A 233 -29.51 -29.92 4.99
C VAL A 233 -28.96 -29.37 6.31
N ILE A 234 -28.77 -28.06 6.36
CA ILE A 234 -28.28 -27.35 7.53
C ILE A 234 -29.44 -26.63 8.21
N GLN A 235 -29.57 -26.79 9.52
CA GLN A 235 -30.57 -26.08 10.31
C GLN A 235 -30.04 -24.71 10.70
N VAL A 236 -30.80 -23.66 10.42
CA VAL A 236 -30.48 -22.28 10.78
C VAL A 236 -31.61 -21.72 11.62
N THR A 237 -31.27 -21.35 12.86
CA THR A 237 -32.21 -20.76 13.81
C THR A 237 -31.94 -19.27 13.96
N SER A 238 -32.99 -18.49 14.24
CA SER A 238 -32.89 -17.05 14.49
C SER A 238 -33.19 -16.75 15.96
N SER A 239 -32.40 -15.87 16.57
CA SER A 239 -32.65 -15.38 17.92
C SER A 239 -33.80 -14.35 17.99
N SER A 240 -34.37 -13.93 16.84
CA SER A 240 -35.41 -12.90 16.78
C SER A 240 -36.51 -13.27 15.78
N PRO A 241 -37.80 -13.13 16.14
CA PRO A 241 -38.91 -13.39 15.22
C PRO A 241 -38.98 -12.39 14.06
N SER A 242 -38.25 -11.27 14.14
CA SER A 242 -38.15 -10.29 13.06
C SER A 242 -37.27 -10.74 11.89
N VAL A 243 -36.53 -11.85 12.04
CA VAL A 243 -35.76 -12.48 10.96
C VAL A 243 -36.13 -13.94 10.91
N VAL A 244 -36.83 -14.34 9.86
CA VAL A 244 -37.25 -15.73 9.62
C VAL A 244 -36.45 -16.28 8.46
N ILE A 245 -35.85 -17.46 8.63
CA ILE A 245 -35.16 -18.15 7.55
C ILE A 245 -36.20 -18.89 6.70
N ALA A 246 -36.06 -18.84 5.38
CA ALA A 246 -36.92 -19.56 4.45
C ALA A 246 -36.91 -21.08 4.71
N ASN A 247 -37.86 -21.80 4.10
CA ASN A 247 -37.97 -23.27 4.19
C ASN A 247 -37.98 -23.79 5.64
N ASN A 248 -38.63 -23.06 6.55
CA ASN A 248 -38.73 -23.40 7.96
C ASN A 248 -37.37 -23.58 8.66
N GLY A 249 -36.37 -22.75 8.32
CA GLY A 249 -35.04 -22.82 8.92
C GLY A 249 -34.08 -23.80 8.26
N GLN A 250 -34.44 -24.38 7.11
CA GLN A 250 -33.60 -25.36 6.42
C GLN A 250 -32.88 -24.73 5.23
N VAL A 251 -31.56 -24.88 5.18
CA VAL A 251 -30.71 -24.46 4.06
C VAL A 251 -30.05 -25.69 3.47
N THR A 252 -30.32 -25.98 2.19
CA THR A 252 -29.75 -27.14 1.50
C THR A 252 -28.52 -26.71 0.71
N VAL A 253 -27.36 -27.30 1.02
CA VAL A 253 -26.17 -27.27 0.17
C VAL A 253 -26.28 -28.44 -0.83
N PRO A 254 -26.46 -28.17 -2.13
CA PRO A 254 -26.66 -29.25 -3.10
C PRO A 254 -25.41 -30.12 -3.27
N ALA A 255 -25.62 -31.38 -3.68
CA ALA A 255 -24.53 -32.26 -4.10
C ALA A 255 -23.63 -31.58 -5.16
N GLY A 256 -22.31 -31.64 -4.96
CA GLY A 256 -21.31 -30.98 -5.79
C GLY A 256 -20.95 -29.56 -5.34
N SER A 257 -21.72 -28.92 -4.46
CA SER A 257 -21.49 -27.54 -3.98
C SER A 257 -20.86 -27.51 -2.59
N ARG A 258 -20.16 -26.40 -2.28
CA ARG A 258 -19.59 -26.15 -0.93
C ARG A 258 -20.40 -25.19 -0.09
N SER A 259 -21.28 -24.41 -0.70
CA SER A 259 -22.00 -23.34 -0.03
C SER A 259 -23.41 -23.18 -0.59
N ALA A 260 -24.26 -22.56 0.21
CA ALA A 260 -25.60 -22.14 -0.18
C ALA A 260 -25.96 -20.82 0.51
N ALA A 261 -26.59 -19.91 -0.25
CA ALA A 261 -27.09 -18.66 0.30
C ALA A 261 -28.30 -18.89 1.23
N ILE A 262 -28.39 -18.08 2.26
CA ILE A 262 -29.50 -18.06 3.20
C ILE A 262 -30.50 -17.01 2.75
N ILE A 263 -31.72 -17.46 2.49
CA ILE A 263 -32.85 -16.58 2.21
C ILE A 263 -33.53 -16.23 3.53
N VAL A 264 -33.65 -14.94 3.82
CA VAL A 264 -34.30 -14.42 5.01
C VAL A 264 -35.52 -13.58 4.66
N THR A 265 -36.58 -13.72 5.45
CA THR A 265 -37.70 -12.79 5.51
C THR A 265 -37.47 -11.87 6.70
N ALA A 266 -37.32 -10.57 6.45
CA ALA A 266 -37.14 -9.57 7.49
C ALA A 266 -38.43 -8.79 7.74
N ASN A 267 -38.87 -8.74 9.00
CA ASN A 267 -40.09 -8.06 9.40
C ASN A 267 -39.88 -7.30 10.71
N ASP A 268 -39.37 -6.08 10.57
CA ASP A 268 -39.31 -5.10 11.64
C ASP A 268 -39.45 -3.70 11.03
N ALA A 269 -40.65 -3.13 11.09
CA ALA A 269 -40.91 -1.81 10.52
C ALA A 269 -40.07 -0.70 11.19
N ALA A 270 -39.58 -0.93 12.41
CA ALA A 270 -38.77 0.05 13.15
C ALA A 270 -37.27 0.04 12.76
N GLY A 271 -36.77 -0.99 12.05
CA GLY A 271 -35.40 -1.02 11.54
C GLY A 271 -34.29 -1.13 12.60
N SER A 272 -34.62 -1.70 13.76
CA SER A 272 -33.70 -1.76 14.91
C SER A 272 -33.43 -3.18 15.41
N ALA A 273 -34.23 -4.15 14.97
CA ALA A 273 -34.06 -5.54 15.33
C ALA A 273 -32.70 -6.08 14.83
N LYS A 274 -31.99 -6.74 15.73
CA LYS A 274 -30.82 -7.57 15.42
C LYS A 274 -31.16 -9.01 15.74
N ALA A 275 -30.83 -9.90 14.83
CA ALA A 275 -30.96 -11.35 15.01
C ALA A 275 -29.58 -11.99 14.91
N THR A 276 -29.25 -12.87 15.85
CA THR A 276 -28.17 -13.82 15.68
C THR A 276 -28.75 -15.05 15.00
N LEU A 277 -28.23 -15.38 13.83
CA LEU A 277 -28.51 -16.63 13.14
C LEU A 277 -27.48 -17.67 13.55
N THR A 278 -27.94 -18.86 13.91
CA THR A 278 -27.08 -19.99 14.29
C THR A 278 -27.32 -21.13 13.31
N ALA A 279 -26.34 -21.41 12.46
CA ALA A 279 -26.32 -22.58 11.58
C ALA A 279 -25.69 -23.76 12.32
N THR A 280 -26.33 -24.93 12.26
CA THR A 280 -25.90 -26.14 12.95
C THR A 280 -25.91 -27.33 11.99
N LEU A 281 -24.79 -28.07 11.96
CA LEU A 281 -24.66 -29.35 11.25
C LEU A 281 -23.94 -30.33 12.17
N GLY A 282 -24.63 -31.40 12.57
CA GLY A 282 -24.11 -32.33 13.58
C GLY A 282 -23.82 -31.63 14.91
N GLY A 283 -22.55 -31.66 15.34
CA GLY A 283 -22.08 -30.97 16.55
C GLY A 283 -21.52 -29.57 16.31
N ASP A 284 -21.34 -29.16 15.06
CA ASP A 284 -20.74 -27.87 14.72
C ASP A 284 -21.79 -26.78 14.63
N SER A 285 -21.46 -25.59 15.13
CA SER A 285 -22.30 -24.40 14.98
C SER A 285 -21.50 -23.17 14.57
N ARG A 286 -22.11 -22.32 13.74
CA ARG A 286 -21.57 -21.02 13.32
C ARG A 286 -22.64 -19.96 13.48
N THR A 287 -22.22 -18.73 13.77
CA THR A 287 -23.14 -17.62 14.01
C THR A 287 -22.84 -16.43 13.12
N ALA A 288 -23.88 -15.77 12.63
CA ALA A 288 -23.80 -14.46 11.99
C ALA A 288 -24.92 -13.57 12.51
N THR A 289 -24.76 -12.26 12.35
CA THR A 289 -25.75 -11.28 12.77
C THR A 289 -26.45 -10.66 11.56
N VAL A 290 -27.77 -10.59 11.62
CA VAL A 290 -28.59 -9.88 10.64
C VAL A 290 -29.23 -8.70 11.33
N ARG A 291 -28.93 -7.48 10.86
CA ARG A 291 -29.65 -6.28 11.27
C ARG A 291 -30.79 -6.02 10.30
N VAL A 292 -32.01 -5.89 10.80
CA VAL A 292 -33.15 -5.47 9.98
C VAL A 292 -33.12 -3.96 9.84
N LEU A 293 -33.06 -3.46 8.61
CA LEU A 293 -33.14 -2.05 8.28
C LEU A 293 -34.58 -1.64 8.03
N GLY A 294 -34.93 -0.41 8.43
CA GLY A 294 -36.21 0.17 8.06
C GLY A 294 -36.33 0.32 6.53
N ALA A 295 -37.55 0.23 5.99
CA ALA A 295 -37.76 0.32 4.53
C ALA A 295 -37.27 1.65 3.93
N THR A 296 -37.28 2.73 4.72
CA THR A 296 -36.83 4.07 4.32
C THR A 296 -35.71 4.60 5.22
N GLU A 297 -35.00 3.72 5.91
CA GLU A 297 -33.87 4.14 6.75
C GLU A 297 -32.77 4.75 5.87
N ALA A 298 -32.44 6.00 6.14
CA ALA A 298 -31.46 6.74 5.35
C ALA A 298 -30.05 6.41 5.83
N ALA A 299 -29.15 6.14 4.89
CA ALA A 299 -27.74 5.96 5.18
C ALA A 299 -27.06 7.30 5.51
N SER A 300 -26.07 7.24 6.38
CA SER A 300 -25.17 8.33 6.75
C SER A 300 -23.74 8.01 6.35
N LEU A 301 -22.87 9.02 6.32
CA LEU A 301 -21.46 8.83 5.98
C LEU A 301 -20.73 8.18 7.16
N ALA A 302 -19.99 7.10 6.90
CA ALA A 302 -19.15 6.47 7.89
C ALA A 302 -17.71 7.01 7.84
N PHE A 303 -16.99 6.81 6.72
CA PHE A 303 -15.60 7.25 6.57
C PHE A 303 -15.14 7.26 5.10
N LEU A 304 -13.95 7.83 4.87
CA LEU A 304 -13.16 7.68 3.65
C LEU A 304 -11.98 6.74 3.91
N SER A 305 -11.63 5.90 2.94
CA SER A 305 -10.46 5.01 3.02
C SER A 305 -9.59 5.08 1.76
N PRO A 306 -8.26 5.20 1.87
CA PRO A 306 -7.50 5.34 3.12
C PRO A 306 -7.75 6.71 3.80
N GLU A 307 -7.53 6.79 5.11
CA GLU A 307 -7.70 8.04 5.88
C GLU A 307 -6.63 9.09 5.55
N THR A 308 -5.46 8.65 5.09
CA THR A 308 -4.41 9.53 4.56
C THR A 308 -3.97 9.07 3.17
N VAL A 309 -3.87 10.01 2.25
CA VAL A 309 -3.36 9.82 0.89
C VAL A 309 -2.12 10.70 0.72
N SER A 310 -0.96 10.09 0.46
CA SER A 310 0.28 10.81 0.14
C SER A 310 0.76 10.41 -1.24
N LEU A 311 0.78 11.35 -2.18
CA LEU A 311 1.11 11.10 -3.59
C LEU A 311 2.06 12.15 -4.13
N ALA A 312 2.95 11.74 -5.05
CA ALA A 312 3.70 12.71 -5.84
C ALA A 312 2.76 13.52 -6.75
N ALA A 313 3.14 14.74 -7.08
CA ALA A 313 2.39 15.60 -7.99
C ALA A 313 2.01 14.87 -9.30
N GLY A 314 0.75 15.01 -9.72
CA GLY A 314 0.21 14.38 -10.92
C GLY A 314 -0.19 12.90 -10.79
N GLN A 315 0.14 12.23 -9.68
CA GLN A 315 -0.25 10.83 -9.46
C GLN A 315 -1.71 10.70 -9.00
N THR A 316 -2.28 9.49 -9.18
CA THR A 316 -3.67 9.19 -8.79
C THR A 316 -3.75 8.11 -7.72
N ALA A 317 -4.77 8.18 -6.87
CA ALA A 317 -5.15 7.09 -5.96
C ALA A 317 -6.65 6.84 -5.98
N ASN A 318 -7.05 5.59 -5.73
CA ASN A 318 -8.44 5.25 -5.48
C ASN A 318 -8.76 5.47 -4.00
N VAL A 319 -9.84 6.21 -3.75
CA VAL A 319 -10.38 6.47 -2.42
C VAL A 319 -11.80 5.93 -2.38
N THR A 320 -12.15 5.27 -1.29
CA THR A 320 -13.45 4.64 -1.08
C THR A 320 -14.26 5.50 -0.12
N VAL A 321 -15.49 5.85 -0.50
CA VAL A 321 -16.49 6.37 0.44
C VAL A 321 -17.31 5.21 0.99
N THR A 322 -17.49 5.15 2.30
CA THR A 322 -18.27 4.12 2.99
C THR A 322 -19.41 4.75 3.76
N LEU A 323 -20.59 4.14 3.65
CA LEU A 323 -21.80 4.47 4.41
C LEU A 323 -21.91 3.57 5.65
N ASP A 324 -22.71 4.00 6.62
CA ASP A 324 -22.96 3.24 7.85
C ASP A 324 -23.90 2.04 7.65
N ILE A 325 -24.77 2.11 6.64
CA ILE A 325 -25.68 1.04 6.19
C ILE A 325 -25.75 1.00 4.67
N PRO A 326 -26.13 -0.15 4.08
CA PRO A 326 -26.31 -0.26 2.64
C PRO A 326 -27.33 0.75 2.10
N ALA A 327 -27.02 1.40 1.00
CA ALA A 327 -27.86 2.45 0.42
C ALA A 327 -29.23 1.90 0.00
N ALA A 328 -30.34 2.57 0.35
CA ALA A 328 -31.68 2.12 -0.04
C ALA A 328 -31.96 2.24 -1.54
N ALA A 329 -31.30 3.20 -2.18
CA ALA A 329 -31.28 3.42 -3.62
C ALA A 329 -29.90 3.97 -4.00
N ALA A 330 -29.62 4.08 -5.30
CA ALA A 330 -28.41 4.74 -5.79
C ALA A 330 -28.27 6.14 -5.14
N THR A 331 -27.23 6.32 -4.35
CA THR A 331 -27.03 7.49 -3.49
C THR A 331 -25.83 8.29 -3.98
N SER A 332 -26.06 9.53 -4.39
CA SER A 332 -25.01 10.44 -4.84
C SER A 332 -24.38 11.17 -3.65
N VAL A 333 -23.08 10.98 -3.44
CA VAL A 333 -22.28 11.68 -2.44
C VAL A 333 -21.50 12.79 -3.14
N ALA A 334 -21.57 14.02 -2.63
CA ALA A 334 -20.80 15.14 -3.16
C ALA A 334 -19.35 15.05 -2.67
N LEU A 335 -18.40 15.35 -3.55
CA LEU A 335 -16.97 15.31 -3.22
C LEU A 335 -16.33 16.67 -3.49
N SER A 336 -15.35 17.02 -2.67
CA SER A 336 -14.54 18.23 -2.84
C SER A 336 -13.15 18.07 -2.23
N THR A 337 -12.26 19.02 -2.50
CA THR A 337 -10.92 19.09 -1.92
C THR A 337 -10.66 20.43 -1.26
N THR A 338 -9.79 20.46 -0.25
CA THR A 338 -9.25 21.68 0.35
C THR A 338 -7.74 21.77 0.13
N GLY A 339 -7.14 22.95 0.35
CA GLY A 339 -5.67 23.10 0.34
C GLY A 339 -4.99 22.90 -1.02
N ASN A 340 -5.73 23.01 -2.13
CA ASN A 340 -5.22 22.84 -3.50
C ASN A 340 -4.48 21.51 -3.73
N VAL A 341 -4.81 20.47 -2.96
CA VAL A 341 -4.18 19.13 -3.04
C VAL A 341 -4.44 18.40 -4.34
N GLY A 342 -5.36 18.87 -5.18
CA GLY A 342 -5.66 18.25 -6.46
C GLY A 342 -7.14 18.29 -6.78
N SER A 343 -7.60 17.26 -7.46
CA SER A 343 -8.99 17.16 -7.92
C SER A 343 -9.61 15.80 -7.64
N VAL A 344 -10.93 15.82 -7.47
CA VAL A 344 -11.81 14.66 -7.36
C VAL A 344 -13.01 14.89 -8.30
N PRO A 345 -13.72 13.84 -8.73
CA PRO A 345 -15.03 13.98 -9.38
C PRO A 345 -15.98 14.79 -8.50
N ALA A 346 -16.94 15.52 -9.07
CA ALA A 346 -17.88 16.31 -8.27
C ALA A 346 -18.78 15.44 -7.37
N THR A 347 -19.07 14.22 -7.80
CA THR A 347 -19.87 13.25 -7.05
C THR A 347 -19.38 11.83 -7.27
N VAL A 348 -19.70 10.95 -6.34
CA VAL A 348 -19.60 9.48 -6.48
C VAL A 348 -20.93 8.85 -6.11
N THR A 349 -21.35 7.83 -6.85
CA THR A 349 -22.62 7.14 -6.60
C THR A 349 -22.38 5.82 -5.89
N VAL A 350 -22.91 5.66 -4.68
CA VAL A 350 -23.01 4.36 -4.01
C VAL A 350 -24.25 3.64 -4.56
N PRO A 351 -24.11 2.47 -5.21
CA PRO A 351 -25.25 1.74 -5.76
C PRO A 351 -26.26 1.32 -4.68
N ALA A 352 -27.48 1.01 -5.10
CA ALA A 352 -28.47 0.45 -4.19
C ALA A 352 -27.97 -0.87 -3.59
N ASN A 353 -28.24 -1.06 -2.30
CA ASN A 353 -27.81 -2.19 -1.47
C ASN A 353 -26.29 -2.33 -1.29
N GLU A 354 -25.49 -1.36 -1.74
CA GLU A 354 -24.05 -1.32 -1.48
C GLU A 354 -23.71 -0.43 -0.29
N LEU A 355 -22.60 -0.73 0.38
CA LEU A 355 -22.05 0.09 1.47
C LEU A 355 -21.10 1.18 0.98
N SER A 356 -20.51 1.02 -0.21
CA SER A 356 -19.39 1.86 -0.60
C SER A 356 -19.29 2.08 -2.10
N ALA A 357 -18.52 3.09 -2.48
CA ALA A 357 -18.11 3.32 -3.86
C ALA A 357 -16.71 3.93 -3.90
N LYS A 358 -15.97 3.62 -4.97
CA LYS A 358 -14.63 4.17 -5.21
C LYS A 358 -14.71 5.41 -6.09
N PHE A 359 -13.86 6.38 -5.82
CA PHE A 359 -13.57 7.50 -6.70
C PHE A 359 -12.06 7.71 -6.82
N THR A 360 -11.63 8.36 -7.89
CA THR A 360 -10.22 8.64 -8.13
C THR A 360 -9.89 10.05 -7.64
N PHE A 361 -8.85 10.15 -6.82
CA PHE A 361 -8.19 11.41 -6.49
C PHE A 361 -6.98 11.59 -7.40
N THR A 362 -6.81 12.79 -7.97
CA THR A 362 -5.63 13.17 -8.76
C THR A 362 -4.88 14.27 -8.02
N ALA A 363 -3.61 14.01 -7.67
CA ALA A 363 -2.78 14.92 -6.93
C ALA A 363 -2.40 16.16 -7.76
N GLY A 364 -2.50 17.33 -7.15
CA GLY A 364 -2.19 18.63 -7.75
C GLY A 364 -0.70 18.96 -7.72
N ALA A 365 -0.37 20.22 -7.41
CA ALA A 365 1.00 20.67 -7.28
C ALA A 365 1.67 20.19 -5.99
N ALA A 366 2.96 19.86 -6.09
CA ALA A 366 3.80 19.46 -4.96
C ALA A 366 3.81 20.49 -3.83
N GLY A 367 3.97 20.00 -2.59
CA GLY A 367 4.04 20.83 -1.38
C GLY A 367 2.67 21.20 -0.79
N SER A 368 1.57 20.72 -1.38
CA SER A 368 0.22 21.01 -0.92
C SER A 368 -0.24 19.99 0.13
N THR A 369 -0.84 20.46 1.22
CA THR A 369 -1.52 19.63 2.23
C THR A 369 -2.95 20.13 2.41
N GLY A 370 -3.89 19.21 2.54
CA GLY A 370 -5.32 19.52 2.62
C GLY A 370 -6.14 18.26 2.84
N THR A 371 -7.41 18.30 2.47
CA THR A 371 -8.34 17.20 2.71
C THR A 371 -9.17 16.87 1.49
N LEU A 372 -9.51 15.59 1.36
CA LEU A 372 -10.61 15.10 0.53
C LEU A 372 -11.86 15.09 1.40
N VAL A 373 -12.97 15.65 0.92
CA VAL A 373 -14.20 15.79 1.69
C VAL A 373 -15.34 15.14 0.94
N ALA A 374 -16.06 14.24 1.60
CA ALA A 374 -17.31 13.68 1.12
C ALA A 374 -18.47 14.26 1.93
N THR A 375 -19.54 14.68 1.26
CA THR A 375 -20.72 15.31 1.87
C THR A 375 -22.00 14.64 1.41
N LEU A 376 -22.86 14.27 2.37
CA LEU A 376 -24.18 13.67 2.15
C LEU A 376 -25.16 14.26 3.16
N ASN A 377 -26.28 14.82 2.69
CA ASN A 377 -27.34 15.38 3.53
C ASN A 377 -26.84 16.40 4.60
N GLY A 378 -25.79 17.14 4.28
CA GLY A 378 -25.18 18.12 5.20
C GLY A 378 -24.20 17.55 6.22
N GLN A 379 -24.00 16.23 6.26
CA GLN A 379 -22.90 15.60 6.99
C GLN A 379 -21.66 15.49 6.11
N SER A 380 -20.48 15.56 6.72
CA SER A 380 -19.20 15.43 6.02
C SER A 380 -18.24 14.50 6.75
N VAL A 381 -17.50 13.72 5.97
CA VAL A 381 -16.31 12.97 6.41
C VAL A 381 -15.13 13.36 5.54
N SER A 382 -13.91 13.22 6.05
CA SER A 382 -12.71 13.65 5.34
C SER A 382 -11.54 12.69 5.48
N ALA A 383 -10.68 12.66 4.47
CA ALA A 383 -9.36 12.04 4.48
C ALA A 383 -8.29 13.12 4.29
N GLN A 384 -7.13 12.95 4.92
CA GLN A 384 -5.98 13.84 4.69
C GLN A 384 -5.33 13.55 3.34
N ALA A 385 -4.89 14.60 2.67
CA ALA A 385 -4.16 14.52 1.41
C ALA A 385 -2.88 15.35 1.49
N LYS A 386 -1.75 14.73 1.15
CA LYS A 386 -0.45 15.38 1.01
C LYS A 386 0.08 15.14 -0.40
N VAL A 387 0.42 16.21 -1.09
CA VAL A 387 1.08 16.14 -2.40
C VAL A 387 2.58 16.35 -2.20
N THR A 388 3.36 15.30 -2.39
CA THR A 388 4.82 15.37 -2.30
C THR A 388 5.42 15.84 -3.61
N ALA A 389 6.60 16.45 -3.54
CA ALA A 389 7.43 16.63 -4.72
C ALA A 389 7.81 15.25 -5.29
N ALA A 390 8.00 15.17 -6.60
CA ALA A 390 8.71 14.02 -7.16
C ALA A 390 10.13 14.00 -6.57
N PRO A 391 10.66 12.82 -6.22
CA PRO A 391 12.02 12.76 -5.74
C PRO A 391 12.97 13.15 -6.87
N THR A 392 14.09 13.79 -6.53
CA THR A 392 15.09 14.24 -7.52
C THR A 392 15.83 13.07 -8.17
N THR A 393 15.96 11.95 -7.45
CA THR A 393 16.42 10.66 -7.96
C THR A 393 15.55 9.53 -7.38
N ASP A 394 15.68 8.33 -7.92
CA ASP A 394 14.97 7.14 -7.48
C ASP A 394 15.78 6.26 -6.50
N HIS A 395 16.95 6.73 -6.05
CA HIS A 395 17.90 5.93 -5.27
C HIS A 395 18.68 6.75 -4.23
N VAL A 396 19.34 6.05 -3.30
CA VAL A 396 20.19 6.68 -2.27
C VAL A 396 21.50 7.17 -2.89
N VAL A 397 21.90 8.39 -2.56
CA VAL A 397 23.14 9.01 -3.05
C VAL A 397 24.15 9.20 -1.92
N ILE A 398 25.44 9.19 -2.26
CA ILE A 398 26.56 9.69 -1.47
C ILE A 398 26.47 11.22 -1.49
N SER A 399 26.12 11.81 -0.36
CA SER A 399 25.84 13.25 -0.24
C SER A 399 27.02 14.08 0.23
N GLU A 400 27.89 13.52 1.06
CA GLU A 400 29.10 14.21 1.52
C GLU A 400 30.23 13.20 1.75
N LEU A 401 31.48 13.57 1.48
CA LEU A 401 32.64 12.76 1.85
C LEU A 401 33.86 13.61 2.20
N ALA A 402 34.68 13.08 3.11
CA ALA A 402 36.00 13.62 3.40
C ALA A 402 37.02 12.47 3.50
N TYR A 403 38.14 12.61 2.77
CA TYR A 403 39.25 11.65 2.81
C TYR A 403 40.24 11.91 3.96
N ALA A 404 40.08 13.02 4.69
CA ALA A 404 40.91 13.40 5.83
C ALA A 404 40.22 14.53 6.58
N GLY A 405 40.73 14.84 7.76
CA GLY A 405 40.19 15.91 8.60
C GLY A 405 41.22 16.52 9.54
N PRO A 406 40.82 17.45 10.41
CA PRO A 406 41.70 18.08 11.40
C PRO A 406 42.40 17.09 12.34
N ALA A 407 41.82 15.90 12.56
CA ALA A 407 42.46 14.86 13.38
C ALA A 407 43.44 13.96 12.60
N GLY A 408 43.59 14.15 11.28
CA GLY A 408 44.59 13.47 10.46
C GLY A 408 44.00 12.76 9.24
N ALA A 409 44.82 11.89 8.63
CA ALA A 409 44.48 11.20 7.39
C ALA A 409 43.34 10.18 7.51
N ASP A 410 43.08 9.65 8.71
CA ASP A 410 42.00 8.69 8.95
C ASP A 410 40.74 9.37 9.55
N ASP A 411 40.71 10.70 9.62
CA ASP A 411 39.53 11.46 10.04
C ASP A 411 38.55 11.59 8.86
N GLU A 412 38.03 10.44 8.44
CA GLU A 412 37.28 10.22 7.21
C GLU A 412 35.81 9.91 7.48
N PHE A 413 34.95 10.33 6.56
CA PHE A 413 33.53 9.95 6.56
C PHE A 413 32.96 9.90 5.13
N VAL A 414 31.87 9.16 5.00
CA VAL A 414 30.97 9.13 3.85
C VAL A 414 29.55 9.25 4.40
N GLU A 415 28.83 10.25 3.94
CA GLU A 415 27.42 10.47 4.24
C GLU A 415 26.58 9.97 3.06
N LEU A 416 25.46 9.33 3.39
CA LEU A 416 24.41 8.96 2.44
C LEU A 416 23.17 9.81 2.68
N TYR A 417 22.47 10.15 1.61
CA TYR A 417 21.18 10.83 1.65
C TYR A 417 20.15 10.05 0.83
N ASN A 418 18.93 9.96 1.35
CA ASN A 418 17.80 9.33 0.67
C ASN A 418 16.87 10.41 0.08
N PRO A 419 17.01 10.78 -1.20
CA PRO A 419 16.12 11.75 -1.85
C PRO A 419 14.72 11.23 -2.11
N THR A 420 14.48 9.93 -1.93
CA THR A 420 13.19 9.31 -2.24
C THR A 420 12.12 9.66 -1.22
N ASN A 421 10.85 9.54 -1.63
CA ASN A 421 9.68 9.77 -0.76
C ASN A 421 9.38 8.57 0.16
N ALA A 422 10.24 7.56 0.23
CA ALA A 422 10.05 6.36 1.01
C ALA A 422 11.30 5.99 1.83
N GLU A 423 11.12 5.25 2.93
CA GLU A 423 12.25 4.68 3.66
C GLU A 423 13.00 3.66 2.80
N VAL A 424 14.32 3.75 2.75
CA VAL A 424 15.18 2.79 2.03
C VAL A 424 15.93 1.91 3.04
N ASN A 425 15.77 0.60 2.89
CA ASN A 425 16.54 -0.38 3.65
C ASN A 425 17.91 -0.58 2.99
N ILE A 426 18.97 -0.15 3.69
CA ILE A 426 20.37 -0.28 3.26
C ILE A 426 21.12 -1.36 4.05
N GLY A 427 20.43 -2.15 4.87
CA GLY A 427 21.03 -3.22 5.64
C GLY A 427 21.67 -4.26 4.73
N GLY A 428 22.95 -4.57 4.97
CA GLY A 428 23.72 -5.50 4.13
C GLY A 428 24.25 -4.91 2.83
N TRP A 429 23.98 -3.64 2.52
CA TRP A 429 24.63 -2.93 1.42
C TRP A 429 26.14 -2.85 1.65
N LYS A 430 26.90 -2.63 0.57
CA LYS A 430 28.36 -2.54 0.60
C LYS A 430 28.84 -1.13 0.26
N LEU A 431 29.64 -0.55 1.14
CA LEU A 431 30.47 0.62 0.86
C LEU A 431 31.85 0.13 0.41
N GLN A 432 32.33 0.63 -0.73
CA GLN A 432 33.55 0.16 -1.36
C GLN A 432 34.47 1.29 -1.78
N TYR A 433 35.78 1.09 -1.57
CA TYR A 433 36.84 1.98 -2.04
C TYR A 433 37.75 1.34 -3.09
N MET A 434 38.14 2.13 -4.09
CA MET A 434 39.17 1.83 -5.07
C MET A 434 40.12 3.02 -5.24
N LYS A 435 41.41 2.74 -5.42
CA LYS A 435 42.44 3.76 -5.69
C LYS A 435 42.12 4.61 -6.94
N ALA A 436 42.75 5.79 -7.04
CA ALA A 436 42.50 6.78 -8.09
C ALA A 436 42.80 6.32 -9.52
N THR A 437 43.94 5.65 -9.75
CA THR A 437 44.42 5.34 -11.10
C THR A 437 44.82 3.87 -11.25
N GLY A 438 44.45 3.28 -12.38
CA GLY A 438 44.74 1.89 -12.72
C GLY A 438 44.11 0.90 -11.73
N GLY A 439 42.96 1.26 -11.16
CA GLY A 439 42.14 0.37 -10.34
C GLY A 439 41.32 -0.54 -11.23
N THR A 440 41.39 -1.85 -11.02
CA THR A 440 40.57 -2.84 -11.76
C THR A 440 39.55 -3.53 -10.86
N ALA A 441 39.64 -3.33 -9.54
CA ALA A 441 38.73 -3.88 -8.56
C ALA A 441 38.70 -3.03 -7.28
N TYR A 442 37.55 -3.04 -6.60
CA TYR A 442 37.33 -2.43 -5.29
C TYR A 442 37.81 -3.36 -4.17
N SER A 443 38.58 -2.82 -3.23
CA SER A 443 39.21 -3.58 -2.15
C SER A 443 38.57 -3.33 -0.77
N GLY A 444 37.97 -2.16 -0.57
CA GLY A 444 37.40 -1.74 0.72
C GLY A 444 35.98 -2.22 0.97
N ASN A 445 35.74 -3.54 1.05
CA ASN A 445 34.40 -4.15 1.06
C ASN A 445 33.68 -4.10 2.42
N TYR A 446 33.30 -2.91 2.90
CA TYR A 446 32.55 -2.79 4.14
C TYR A 446 31.07 -3.13 3.96
N VAL A 447 30.52 -3.97 4.83
CA VAL A 447 29.09 -4.33 4.83
C VAL A 447 28.37 -3.50 5.89
N ILE A 448 27.35 -2.74 5.48
CA ILE A 448 26.52 -1.95 6.37
C ILE A 448 25.74 -2.88 7.31
N PRO A 449 25.65 -2.59 8.62
CA PRO A 449 24.94 -3.42 9.58
C PRO A 449 23.53 -3.81 9.13
N ALA A 450 23.11 -5.02 9.47
CA ALA A 450 21.74 -5.46 9.21
C ALA A 450 20.72 -4.53 9.88
N ASN A 451 19.57 -4.32 9.23
CA ASN A 451 18.49 -3.42 9.66
C ASN A 451 18.82 -1.91 9.61
N SER A 452 19.94 -1.50 9.04
CA SER A 452 20.18 -0.09 8.73
C SER A 452 19.17 0.40 7.70
N LYS A 453 18.51 1.52 7.99
CA LYS A 453 17.55 2.17 7.10
C LYS A 453 17.77 3.67 7.07
N ILE A 454 17.43 4.29 5.95
CA ILE A 454 17.40 5.74 5.81
C ILE A 454 15.94 6.14 5.60
N ALA A 455 15.40 6.96 6.50
CA ALA A 455 14.06 7.53 6.33
C ALA A 455 13.95 8.28 4.99
N ALA A 456 12.74 8.48 4.47
CA ALA A 456 12.51 9.38 3.35
C ALA A 456 13.12 10.75 3.67
N HIS A 457 13.93 11.29 2.76
CA HIS A 457 14.63 12.57 2.95
C HIS A 457 15.60 12.60 4.15
N GLY A 458 16.04 11.43 4.63
CA GLY A 458 16.97 11.30 5.76
C GLY A 458 18.41 11.05 5.34
N PHE A 459 19.30 11.01 6.34
CA PHE A 459 20.74 10.83 6.18
C PHE A 459 21.25 9.58 6.88
N PHE A 460 22.45 9.13 6.52
CA PHE A 460 23.15 8.04 7.22
C PHE A 460 24.66 8.25 7.18
N LEU A 461 25.31 8.28 8.35
CA LEU A 461 26.74 8.60 8.45
C LEU A 461 27.61 7.34 8.63
N LEU A 462 28.51 7.12 7.68
CA LEU A 462 29.53 6.08 7.72
C LEU A 462 30.90 6.71 8.02
N THR A 463 31.68 6.13 8.94
CA THR A 463 32.97 6.73 9.32
C THR A 463 34.12 5.74 9.48
N ASN A 464 35.36 6.23 9.36
CA ASN A 464 36.54 5.53 9.83
C ASN A 464 36.57 5.45 11.37
N SER A 465 37.31 4.49 11.93
CA SER A 465 37.56 4.37 13.37
C SER A 465 38.19 5.60 14.03
N LYS A 466 38.89 6.45 13.27
CA LYS A 466 39.55 7.67 13.79
C LYS A 466 38.82 8.97 13.45
N TYR A 467 37.60 8.87 12.94
CA TYR A 467 36.74 10.04 12.74
C TYR A 467 36.56 10.80 14.06
N ALA A 468 36.76 12.12 14.01
CA ALA A 468 36.78 13.00 15.18
C ALA A 468 35.76 14.14 15.09
N GLY A 469 34.75 14.03 14.23
CA GLY A 469 33.66 15.01 14.15
C GLY A 469 32.65 14.89 15.30
N SER A 470 31.85 15.94 15.48
CA SER A 470 30.87 16.04 16.57
C SER A 470 29.58 15.24 16.32
N VAL A 471 29.26 14.97 15.06
CA VAL A 471 28.07 14.17 14.69
C VAL A 471 28.41 12.70 14.84
N ALA A 472 27.59 11.98 15.61
CA ALA A 472 27.82 10.57 15.89
C ALA A 472 27.69 9.73 14.61
N SER A 473 28.62 8.80 14.43
CA SER A 473 28.57 7.81 13.35
C SER A 473 27.39 6.86 13.53
N ASP A 474 26.66 6.57 12.45
CA ASP A 474 25.63 5.52 12.44
C ASP A 474 26.26 4.13 12.28
N ALA A 475 27.35 4.05 11.52
CA ALA A 475 28.14 2.84 11.35
C ALA A 475 29.61 3.17 11.03
N SER A 476 30.53 2.37 11.55
CA SER A 476 31.96 2.55 11.27
C SER A 476 32.52 1.41 10.43
N TRP A 477 33.22 1.75 9.34
CA TRP A 477 34.01 0.80 8.57
C TRP A 477 35.36 0.46 9.22
N GLY A 478 35.65 1.05 10.37
CA GLY A 478 36.84 0.75 11.16
C GLY A 478 38.12 1.07 10.39
N THR A 479 38.85 0.02 10.01
CA THR A 479 40.10 0.07 9.23
C THR A 479 39.99 -0.69 7.90
N THR A 480 38.77 -1.00 7.45
CA THR A 480 38.52 -1.79 6.22
C THR A 480 39.17 -1.17 4.98
N PHE A 481 39.20 0.16 4.90
CA PHE A 481 39.97 0.92 3.92
C PHE A 481 40.29 2.31 4.48
N SER A 482 41.24 2.98 3.81
CA SER A 482 41.52 4.42 3.95
C SER A 482 41.45 5.07 2.58
N MET A 483 40.97 6.31 2.55
CA MET A 483 40.79 7.13 1.37
C MET A 483 42.07 7.92 1.08
N ALA A 484 42.64 7.74 -0.12
CA ALA A 484 43.84 8.48 -0.49
C ALA A 484 43.54 9.95 -0.78
N ALA A 485 44.40 10.85 -0.29
CA ALA A 485 44.26 12.30 -0.49
C ALA A 485 44.41 12.76 -1.96
N ALA A 486 45.18 12.02 -2.77
CA ALA A 486 45.37 12.37 -4.18
C ALA A 486 44.16 12.03 -5.06
N GLY A 487 43.24 11.20 -4.57
CA GLY A 487 42.05 10.77 -5.30
C GLY A 487 41.64 9.34 -5.00
N GLY A 488 40.45 8.98 -5.48
CA GLY A 488 39.91 7.64 -5.33
C GLY A 488 38.47 7.54 -5.80
N HIS A 489 37.92 6.34 -5.66
CA HIS A 489 36.55 6.03 -5.99
C HIS A 489 35.87 5.43 -4.76
N ILE A 490 34.71 5.98 -4.42
CA ILE A 490 33.79 5.42 -3.42
C ILE A 490 32.54 5.00 -4.16
N ARG A 491 31.98 3.84 -3.81
CA ARG A 491 30.66 3.44 -4.30
C ARG A 491 29.86 2.74 -3.23
N ILE A 492 28.54 2.77 -3.40
CA ILE A 492 27.57 2.10 -2.54
C ILE A 492 26.66 1.21 -3.38
N GLY A 493 26.21 0.08 -2.84
CA GLY A 493 25.19 -0.72 -3.50
C GLY A 493 24.74 -1.94 -2.70
N PRO A 494 23.83 -2.77 -3.24
CA PRO A 494 23.22 -3.88 -2.53
C PRO A 494 24.24 -4.95 -2.11
N SER A 495 23.79 -5.91 -1.29
CA SER A 495 24.62 -7.03 -0.81
C SER A 495 25.23 -7.88 -1.94
N THR A 496 24.60 -7.87 -3.12
CA THR A 496 25.05 -8.54 -4.35
C THR A 496 26.19 -7.81 -5.06
N LEU A 497 26.50 -6.56 -4.70
CA LEU A 497 27.58 -5.79 -5.32
C LEU A 497 28.92 -6.51 -5.14
N GLY A 498 29.55 -6.89 -6.24
CA GLY A 498 30.86 -7.52 -6.29
C GLY A 498 31.99 -6.48 -6.24
N THR A 499 33.19 -6.88 -6.68
CA THR A 499 34.39 -6.02 -6.61
C THR A 499 34.81 -5.48 -7.98
N GLY A 500 34.20 -5.92 -9.07
CA GLY A 500 34.57 -5.48 -10.42
C GLY A 500 34.28 -3.99 -10.62
N ALA A 501 35.23 -3.27 -11.23
CA ALA A 501 35.13 -1.82 -11.39
C ALA A 501 33.99 -1.37 -12.32
N SER A 502 33.56 -2.24 -13.25
CA SER A 502 32.47 -1.99 -14.19
C SER A 502 31.08 -2.42 -13.68
N GLU A 503 31.01 -3.04 -12.49
CA GLU A 503 29.72 -3.44 -11.92
C GLU A 503 28.90 -2.20 -11.53
N LYS A 504 27.59 -2.23 -11.84
CA LYS A 504 26.67 -1.14 -11.52
C LYS A 504 26.50 -1.01 -10.01
N ALA A 505 26.87 0.14 -9.49
CA ALA A 505 26.59 0.57 -8.13
C ALA A 505 25.19 1.21 -8.06
N VAL A 506 24.72 1.47 -6.84
CA VAL A 506 23.59 2.39 -6.64
C VAL A 506 24.06 3.82 -6.85
N ASP A 507 25.23 4.19 -6.35
CA ASP A 507 25.88 5.49 -6.60
C ASP A 507 27.42 5.33 -6.49
N LYS A 508 28.18 6.13 -7.24
CA LYS A 508 29.66 6.08 -7.31
C LYS A 508 30.27 7.48 -7.48
N VAL A 509 31.06 7.87 -6.48
CA VAL A 509 31.83 9.12 -6.54
C VAL A 509 33.31 8.87 -6.83
N GLY A 510 33.83 9.49 -7.88
CA GLY A 510 35.27 9.63 -8.12
C GLY A 510 35.75 11.05 -7.81
N TYR A 511 36.86 11.18 -7.07
CA TYR A 511 37.41 12.48 -6.67
C TYR A 511 38.92 12.58 -6.97
N GLY A 512 39.41 13.81 -7.15
CA GLY A 512 40.83 14.07 -7.41
C GLY A 512 41.29 13.45 -8.73
N THR A 513 42.34 12.62 -8.68
CA THR A 513 42.94 11.96 -9.86
C THR A 513 42.22 10.67 -10.31
N ALA A 514 40.98 10.47 -9.88
CA ALA A 514 40.15 9.31 -10.22
C ALA A 514 39.97 9.13 -11.74
N ASP A 515 40.25 7.93 -12.25
CA ASP A 515 40.20 7.58 -13.68
C ASP A 515 38.96 6.79 -14.13
N GLN A 516 38.11 6.38 -13.18
CA GLN A 516 36.81 5.73 -13.41
C GLN A 516 35.66 6.36 -12.59
N PRO A 517 35.53 7.70 -12.56
CA PRO A 517 34.40 8.38 -11.93
C PRO A 517 33.07 8.11 -12.66
N GLU A 518 31.97 8.67 -12.19
CA GLU A 518 30.80 8.91 -13.04
C GLU A 518 31.11 10.07 -13.97
N ALA A 519 31.34 9.75 -15.24
CA ALA A 519 31.83 10.61 -16.33
C ALA A 519 33.13 11.38 -16.04
N THR A 520 33.14 12.29 -15.08
CA THR A 520 34.30 13.12 -14.70
C THR A 520 34.40 13.26 -13.18
N ALA A 521 35.63 13.21 -12.66
CA ALA A 521 35.90 13.24 -11.23
C ALA A 521 35.69 14.64 -10.66
N ILE A 522 35.34 14.72 -9.36
CA ILE A 522 35.25 15.99 -8.64
C ILE A 522 36.58 16.74 -8.75
N ASN A 523 36.51 18.00 -9.19
CA ASN A 523 37.68 18.84 -9.42
C ASN A 523 38.06 19.62 -8.15
N GLY A 524 39.36 19.67 -7.86
CA GLY A 524 39.92 20.33 -6.68
C GLY A 524 39.99 19.41 -5.46
N ALA A 525 40.57 19.92 -4.37
CA ALA A 525 40.67 19.22 -3.11
C ALA A 525 40.23 20.14 -1.96
N PRO A 526 39.40 19.66 -1.01
CA PRO A 526 39.05 20.43 0.17
C PRO A 526 40.28 20.74 1.03
N ALA A 527 40.21 21.86 1.74
CA ALA A 527 41.13 22.12 2.85
C ALA A 527 40.96 21.07 3.95
N THR A 528 41.90 20.98 4.89
CA THR A 528 41.88 19.98 5.98
C THR A 528 40.58 19.97 6.81
N ALA A 529 39.88 21.09 6.92
CA ALA A 529 38.59 21.17 7.64
C ALA A 529 37.36 20.94 6.74
N GLY A 530 37.56 20.83 5.43
CA GLY A 530 36.51 20.77 4.43
C GLY A 530 36.15 19.34 4.00
N SER A 531 35.29 19.27 2.99
CA SER A 531 34.73 18.04 2.43
C SER A 531 34.27 18.30 0.98
N TYR A 532 33.92 17.22 0.27
CA TYR A 532 33.12 17.32 -0.94
C TYR A 532 31.66 17.09 -0.56
N GLU A 533 30.77 17.92 -1.09
CA GLU A 533 29.34 17.83 -0.83
C GLU A 533 28.57 17.85 -2.14
N ARG A 534 27.62 16.93 -2.30
CA ARG A 534 26.69 16.89 -3.41
C ARG A 534 25.75 18.09 -3.31
N LYS A 535 25.56 18.79 -4.41
CA LYS A 535 24.66 19.94 -4.52
C LYS A 535 23.24 19.53 -4.17
N ALA A 536 22.48 20.45 -3.58
CA ALA A 536 21.05 20.24 -3.39
C ALA A 536 20.29 20.27 -4.73
N ASN A 537 20.68 21.18 -5.63
CA ASN A 537 20.14 21.30 -6.97
C ASN A 537 21.21 21.86 -7.94
N ALA A 538 20.90 21.86 -9.25
CA ALA A 538 21.82 22.32 -10.29
C ALA A 538 22.34 23.76 -10.09
N GLY A 539 21.55 24.64 -9.44
CA GLY A 539 21.91 26.02 -9.15
C GLY A 539 22.73 26.21 -7.87
N SER A 540 22.92 25.16 -7.06
CA SER A 540 23.62 25.26 -5.79
C SER A 540 25.11 25.58 -5.95
N SER A 541 25.61 26.35 -4.99
CA SER A 541 27.01 26.77 -4.88
C SER A 541 27.47 26.62 -3.44
N ALA A 542 28.79 26.63 -3.19
CA ALA A 542 29.32 26.58 -1.82
C ALA A 542 28.70 27.65 -0.91
N ALA A 543 28.45 28.86 -1.42
CA ALA A 543 27.81 29.93 -0.65
C ALA A 543 26.35 29.63 -0.28
N THR A 544 25.58 28.98 -1.18
CA THR A 544 24.18 28.65 -0.91
C THR A 544 24.03 27.40 -0.05
N MET A 545 24.98 26.46 -0.11
CA MET A 545 24.98 25.20 0.64
C MET A 545 25.57 25.32 2.06
N GLU A 546 26.54 26.20 2.30
CA GLU A 546 27.18 26.28 3.64
C GLU A 546 26.34 27.02 4.68
N SER A 547 25.66 28.09 4.27
CA SER A 547 24.85 28.93 5.17
C SER A 547 23.71 29.67 4.47
N GLY A 548 23.45 29.32 3.21
CA GLY A 548 22.48 30.02 2.37
C GLY A 548 21.18 29.25 2.18
N ALA A 549 20.47 29.59 1.10
CA ALA A 549 19.12 29.10 0.84
C ALA A 549 19.02 27.60 0.50
N ASP A 550 20.14 26.92 0.22
CA ASP A 550 20.15 25.51 -0.15
C ASP A 550 20.67 24.60 0.97
N ALA A 551 21.10 25.16 2.10
CA ALA A 551 21.74 24.43 3.20
C ALA A 551 20.84 23.40 3.91
N THR A 552 19.53 23.38 3.61
CA THR A 552 18.56 22.44 4.21
C THR A 552 17.65 21.82 3.15
N LYS A 553 18.10 21.80 1.89
CA LYS A 553 17.31 21.27 0.76
C LYS A 553 17.71 19.86 0.37
N GLY A 554 18.52 19.15 1.17
CA GLY A 554 18.92 17.78 0.86
C GLY A 554 19.86 17.68 -0.34
N ASN A 555 20.93 16.92 -0.18
CA ASN A 555 22.07 16.93 -1.09
C ASN A 555 21.88 15.91 -2.21
N SER A 556 21.00 16.22 -3.16
CA SER A 556 20.37 15.22 -4.04
C SER A 556 20.68 15.33 -5.53
N GLN A 557 21.43 16.34 -5.96
CA GLN A 557 21.73 16.53 -7.38
C GLN A 557 22.63 15.39 -7.88
N ASP A 558 22.11 14.62 -8.82
CA ASP A 558 22.82 13.49 -9.43
C ASP A 558 22.59 13.47 -10.93
N THR A 559 23.63 13.82 -11.70
CA THR A 559 23.58 13.85 -13.17
C THR A 559 24.44 12.75 -13.79
N ASP A 560 24.91 11.80 -13.00
CA ASP A 560 25.97 10.85 -13.35
C ASP A 560 27.27 11.56 -13.79
N VAL A 561 27.54 12.76 -13.26
CA VAL A 561 28.74 13.54 -13.57
C VAL A 561 29.27 14.18 -12.28
N ASN A 562 30.22 13.51 -11.60
CA ASN A 562 30.63 13.93 -10.26
C ASN A 562 31.16 15.39 -10.18
N ASN A 563 31.77 15.92 -11.24
CA ASN A 563 32.28 17.29 -11.24
C ASN A 563 31.20 18.39 -11.32
N THR A 564 30.00 18.08 -11.80
CA THR A 564 28.86 19.02 -11.85
C THR A 564 28.02 18.90 -10.60
N ASP A 565 28.02 17.71 -9.99
CA ASP A 565 27.16 17.36 -8.87
C ASP A 565 27.73 17.79 -7.53
N PHE A 566 29.05 17.94 -7.40
CA PHE A 566 29.69 18.27 -6.13
C PHE A 566 30.25 19.69 -6.05
N ILE A 567 30.24 20.25 -4.84
CA ILE A 567 30.99 21.45 -4.45
C ILE A 567 32.02 21.10 -3.38
N ILE A 568 33.02 21.96 -3.23
CA ILE A 568 34.01 21.86 -2.14
C ILE A 568 33.53 22.75 -1.00
N ARG A 569 33.31 22.17 0.17
CA ARG A 569 33.03 22.90 1.41
C ARG A 569 34.33 23.31 2.08
N THR A 570 34.31 24.49 2.71
CA THR A 570 35.37 24.98 3.58
C THR A 570 35.35 24.30 4.94
N THR A 571 34.14 23.93 5.39
CA THR A 571 33.90 23.25 6.67
C THR A 571 32.95 22.08 6.44
N ARG A 572 33.39 20.88 6.83
CA ARG A 572 32.58 19.66 6.80
C ARG A 572 31.34 19.79 7.69
N GLY A 573 30.21 19.25 7.24
CA GLY A 573 28.93 19.36 7.95
C GLY A 573 28.12 18.07 7.98
N PRO A 574 28.72 16.91 8.32
CA PRO A 574 28.05 15.63 8.17
C PRO A 574 26.80 15.54 9.04
N GLN A 575 25.81 14.83 8.52
CA GLN A 575 24.50 14.52 9.06
C GLN A 575 24.36 13.00 9.19
N ASN A 576 23.55 12.56 10.14
CA ASN A 576 23.34 11.15 10.44
C ASN A 576 21.83 10.84 10.50
N LYS A 577 21.44 9.61 10.82
CA LYS A 577 20.02 9.22 10.88
C LYS A 577 19.19 9.99 11.93
N ALA A 578 19.83 10.65 12.88
CA ALA A 578 19.18 11.47 13.91
C ALA A 578 19.09 12.95 13.51
N SER A 579 19.72 13.35 12.40
CA SER A 579 19.52 14.67 11.80
C SER A 579 18.07 14.82 11.31
N GLY A 580 17.60 16.06 11.22
CA GLY A 580 16.31 16.37 10.60
C GLY A 580 16.30 15.98 9.12
N THR A 581 15.15 15.58 8.61
CA THR A 581 14.98 15.30 7.18
C THR A 581 14.98 16.59 6.36
N GLU A 582 15.51 16.54 5.15
CA GLU A 582 15.59 17.68 4.25
C GLU A 582 14.96 17.37 2.91
N THR A 583 13.97 18.16 2.48
CA THR A 583 13.27 17.91 1.20
C THR A 583 13.94 18.69 0.06
N PRO A 584 14.21 18.04 -1.10
CA PRO A 584 14.75 18.66 -2.32
C PRO A 584 13.96 19.83 -2.89
#